data_AF-A0A9R1KAF4-F1
#
_entry.id   AF-A0A9R1KAF4-F1
#
_cell.length_a   1.000
_cell.length_b   1.000
_cell.length_c   1.000
_cell.angle_alpha   90.00
_cell.angle_beta   90.00
_cell.angle_gamma   90.00
#
_symmetry.space_group_name_H-M   'P 1'
#
loop_
_entity.id
_entity.type
_entity.pdbx_description
1 polymer ?
#
loop_
_entity_poly.entity_id
_entity_poly.type
_entity_poly.pdbx_seq_one_letter_code
_entity_poly.pdbx_strand_id
1 'polypeptide(L)'
;MRPPDMYDPGGSSLSRPHGKQELQPEVVLYTASASASRRRARTSADRYALCALLRGYGLAVDVRDVSRSKAHRCELKSLLAAPGCAFSLPQLLVGGRLVGGPEDVRQLHRAGGLRPLLDAAPRPSPALVCQACKRVGSEPCPKCSESRNKMLDHGIVEEEEERVVLFHPTQDVSVGGADGGEVSWSNIIGVIGHDLFMYCLHRLSRWEYGAIASLNRDFNSVVRNGDIYRLRRKNGVAEHWIYLSCGNNRHEWESYDPSTGRWIQVPKMPPAECSYWESFAVGTELLLFWDGRVALRYSILTNSWTWLADVMNIRRRWFGSASVGEKAYVTGGVDSSERILSSAEMYDSEIHTWTPLPSMNRARYKCSGVFMDGKFYVIGGNSSSRELLTCGEKYDLNRRSWRVINDMSQGLNETSCGAPLLLAVVKNELYAADYCENDLKQYDKLDNKWITLGKLPVQSKDKDGRDMGFRACGDWLIVIGPPNNSTDEKVVEIHSWIPNEQPPVWNLIATRPYKDYEIICAVMGC
;
A
#
# COMPACT_ATOMS: atom_id res chain seq x y z
N MET A 1 -16.45 -11.56 66.55
CA MET A 1 -16.46 -10.13 66.92
C MET A 1 -15.02 -9.73 67.26
N ARG A 2 -14.38 -8.86 66.48
CA ARG A 2 -13.24 -8.05 66.99
C ARG A 2 -13.81 -6.97 67.91
N PRO A 3 -13.10 -6.50 68.96
CA PRO A 3 -12.17 -5.35 68.82
C PRO A 3 -11.13 -5.28 70.00
N PRO A 4 -10.49 -4.13 70.34
CA PRO A 4 -9.85 -3.07 69.55
C PRO A 4 -8.39 -2.73 69.99
N ASP A 5 -7.75 -1.89 69.17
CA ASP A 5 -6.45 -1.22 69.29
C ASP A 5 -6.27 -0.26 70.49
N MET A 6 -5.00 -0.01 70.88
CA MET A 6 -4.49 1.36 71.17
C MET A 6 -2.94 1.44 71.21
N TYR A 7 -2.39 2.24 70.28
CA TYR A 7 -1.26 3.20 70.35
C TYR A 7 0.02 2.90 71.17
N ASP A 8 1.21 3.00 70.53
CA ASP A 8 2.15 4.17 70.63
C ASP A 8 3.36 4.04 69.63
N PRO A 9 4.25 5.05 69.42
CA PRO A 9 4.58 5.54 68.06
C PRO A 9 6.08 5.64 67.72
N GLY A 10 6.36 5.91 66.43
CA GLY A 10 7.49 6.74 66.00
C GLY A 10 8.82 6.06 65.64
N GLY A 11 9.26 6.21 64.38
CA GLY A 11 10.69 6.18 64.07
C GLY A 11 11.13 5.63 62.71
N SER A 12 11.15 6.49 61.69
CA SER A 12 12.16 6.59 60.61
C SER A 12 12.22 5.59 59.44
N SER A 13 12.12 6.21 58.26
CA SER A 13 12.85 5.99 56.99
C SER A 13 12.63 4.70 56.18
N LEU A 14 11.80 4.87 55.14
CA LEU A 14 11.72 4.06 53.94
C LEU A 14 13.06 4.02 53.17
N SER A 15 13.56 2.82 52.92
CA SER A 15 14.51 2.52 51.83
C SER A 15 13.74 2.14 50.55
N ARG A 16 13.89 2.94 49.49
CA ARG A 16 13.58 2.58 48.09
C ARG A 16 14.65 1.64 47.53
N PRO A 17 14.31 0.71 46.61
CA PRO A 17 15.26 0.22 45.62
C PRO A 17 15.14 1.01 44.30
N HIS A 18 16.30 1.38 43.77
CA HIS A 18 16.54 1.90 42.42
C HIS A 18 16.41 0.81 41.35
N GLY A 19 16.07 1.23 40.13
CA GLY A 19 16.18 0.41 38.92
C GLY A 19 15.50 1.02 37.70
N LYS A 20 15.88 2.24 37.29
CA LYS A 20 15.65 2.71 35.91
C LYS A 20 16.95 2.50 35.14
N GLN A 21 17.00 1.48 34.30
CA GLN A 21 17.95 1.45 33.18
C GLN A 21 17.49 2.52 32.20
N GLU A 22 18.20 3.65 32.14
CA GLU A 22 18.07 4.60 31.04
C GLU A 22 18.58 3.92 29.76
N LEU A 23 17.65 3.60 28.87
CA LEU A 23 17.95 3.18 27.51
C LEU A 23 18.73 4.29 26.82
N GLN A 24 20.03 4.06 26.59
CA GLN A 24 20.84 4.90 25.72
C GLN A 24 20.23 4.92 24.31
N PRO A 25 20.31 6.04 23.58
CA PRO A 25 19.68 6.15 22.27
C PRO A 25 20.35 5.20 21.25
N GLU A 26 19.53 4.39 20.56
CA GLU A 26 19.97 3.30 19.66
C GLU A 26 20.65 3.81 18.37
N VAL A 27 20.15 4.90 17.79
CA VAL A 27 20.77 5.67 16.70
C VAL A 27 20.49 7.15 16.93
N VAL A 28 21.54 7.98 17.01
CA VAL A 28 21.40 9.43 17.21
C VAL A 28 21.90 10.18 16.00
N LEU A 29 21.09 11.12 15.52
CA LEU A 29 21.51 12.09 14.52
C LEU A 29 21.61 13.47 15.14
N TYR A 30 22.82 13.99 15.29
CA TYR A 30 23.04 15.35 15.73
C TYR A 30 22.93 16.31 14.54
N THR A 31 22.04 17.30 14.66
CA THR A 31 21.77 18.31 13.63
C THR A 31 21.84 19.71 14.23
N ALA A 32 21.86 20.75 13.40
CA ALA A 32 21.66 22.13 13.85
C ALA A 32 20.57 22.81 13.02
N SER A 33 19.57 23.41 13.69
CA SER A 33 18.66 24.33 13.01
C SER A 33 19.44 25.55 12.49
N ALA A 34 19.24 25.87 11.20
CA ALA A 34 19.84 27.06 10.59
C ALA A 34 19.07 28.32 11.02
N SER A 35 19.76 29.32 11.58
CA SER A 35 19.20 30.66 11.79
C SER A 35 19.13 31.42 10.46
N ALA A 36 17.95 32.01 10.21
CA ALA A 36 17.58 33.00 9.20
C ALA A 36 18.52 33.24 7.98
N SER A 37 18.66 32.28 7.06
CA SER A 37 19.13 32.53 5.68
C SER A 37 18.88 31.32 4.76
N ARG A 38 19.15 31.45 3.45
CA ARG A 38 18.94 30.46 2.36
C ARG A 38 19.48 29.03 2.62
N ARG A 39 20.24 28.81 3.71
CA ARG A 39 20.61 27.48 4.23
C ARG A 39 19.43 26.66 4.79
N ARG A 40 18.25 27.27 4.98
CA ARG A 40 17.01 26.67 5.55
C ARG A 40 16.53 25.40 4.84
N ALA A 41 16.60 25.35 3.50
CA ALA A 41 16.05 24.23 2.73
C ALA A 41 16.99 23.02 2.63
N ARG A 42 18.32 23.26 2.70
CA ARG A 42 19.33 22.19 2.58
C ARG A 42 19.41 21.35 3.86
N THR A 43 19.49 21.96 5.04
CA THR A 43 19.60 21.22 6.32
C THR A 43 18.34 20.45 6.72
N SER A 44 17.15 20.92 6.30
CA SER A 44 15.89 20.21 6.56
C SER A 44 15.72 18.98 5.66
N ALA A 45 16.13 19.07 4.40
CA ALA A 45 16.06 17.96 3.46
C ALA A 45 17.05 16.85 3.83
N ASP A 46 18.27 17.21 4.23
CA ASP A 46 19.32 16.29 4.66
C ASP A 46 18.89 15.47 5.88
N ARG A 47 18.28 16.14 6.87
CA ARG A 47 17.73 15.51 8.06
C ARG A 47 16.64 14.50 7.70
N TYR A 48 15.70 14.87 6.84
CA TYR A 48 14.57 14.02 6.47
C TYR A 48 15.03 12.79 5.68
N ALA A 49 15.89 12.97 4.66
CA ALA A 49 16.45 11.88 3.86
C ALA A 49 17.16 10.83 4.73
N LEU A 50 18.01 11.28 5.66
CA LEU A 50 18.76 10.38 6.53
C LEU A 50 17.84 9.66 7.53
N CYS A 51 16.84 10.35 8.07
CA CYS A 51 15.85 9.73 8.94
C CYS A 51 15.04 8.67 8.20
N ALA A 52 14.55 8.98 6.99
CA ALA A 52 13.83 8.02 6.14
C ALA A 52 14.72 6.80 5.82
N LEU A 53 15.97 7.02 5.45
CA LEU A 53 16.93 5.94 5.17
C LEU A 53 17.15 5.01 6.36
N LEU A 54 17.43 5.57 7.53
CA LEU A 54 17.67 4.81 8.76
C LEU A 54 16.40 4.09 9.25
N ARG A 55 15.22 4.73 9.13
CA ARG A 55 13.91 4.10 9.36
C ARG A 55 13.65 2.95 8.38
N GLY A 56 14.03 3.10 7.12
CA GLY A 56 13.96 2.03 6.10
C GLY A 56 14.87 0.84 6.42
N TYR A 57 15.92 1.07 7.20
CA TYR A 57 16.75 0.01 7.75
C TYR A 57 16.13 -0.67 9.00
N GLY A 58 14.99 -0.16 9.48
CA GLY A 58 14.31 -0.63 10.69
C GLY A 58 14.88 -0.05 11.99
N LEU A 59 15.59 1.09 11.92
CA LEU A 59 16.21 1.73 13.07
C LEU A 59 15.39 2.93 13.54
N ALA A 60 15.16 3.04 14.85
CA ALA A 60 14.61 4.25 15.46
C ALA A 60 15.71 5.32 15.53
N VAL A 61 15.43 6.51 14.98
CA VAL A 61 16.40 7.62 14.96
C VAL A 61 15.97 8.70 15.93
N ASP A 62 16.80 8.96 16.93
CA ASP A 62 16.70 10.12 17.80
C ASP A 62 17.41 11.32 17.15
N VAL A 63 16.66 12.34 16.77
CA VAL A 63 17.21 13.53 16.10
C VAL A 63 17.43 14.64 17.12
N ARG A 64 18.71 14.93 17.40
CA ARG A 64 19.10 15.92 18.41
C ARG A 64 19.54 17.22 17.77
N ASP A 65 18.77 18.28 17.98
CA ASP A 65 19.15 19.61 17.54
C ASP A 65 20.08 20.29 18.56
N VAL A 66 21.35 20.42 18.20
CA VAL A 66 22.35 21.05 19.05
C VAL A 66 22.19 22.57 19.10
N SER A 67 21.54 23.19 18.13
CA SER A 67 21.28 24.65 18.19
C SER A 67 20.28 25.01 19.30
N ARG A 68 19.31 24.12 19.56
CA ARG A 68 18.21 24.34 20.51
C ARG A 68 18.49 23.84 21.92
N SER A 69 19.42 22.89 22.09
CA SER A 69 19.74 22.28 23.39
C SER A 69 21.21 22.46 23.76
N LYS A 70 21.46 23.06 24.93
CA LYS A 70 22.81 23.11 25.52
C LYS A 70 23.29 21.72 25.93
N ALA A 71 22.38 20.84 26.38
CA ALA A 71 22.71 19.46 26.74
C ALA A 71 23.21 18.66 25.54
N HIS A 72 22.50 18.69 24.41
CA HIS A 72 22.93 18.01 23.17
C HIS A 72 24.26 18.56 22.63
N ARG A 73 24.52 19.87 22.80
CA ARG A 73 25.82 20.46 22.45
C ARG A 73 26.96 19.92 23.31
N CYS A 74 26.77 19.83 24.62
CA CYS A 74 27.79 19.33 25.53
C CYS A 74 28.06 17.85 25.25
N GLU A 75 27.02 17.05 25.07
CA GLU A 75 27.13 15.63 24.73
C GLU A 75 27.92 15.41 23.43
N LEU A 76 27.54 16.08 22.35
CA LEU A 76 28.24 15.97 21.07
C LEU A 76 29.71 16.40 21.19
N LYS A 77 29.99 17.50 21.91
CA LYS A 77 31.36 17.95 22.16
C LYS A 77 32.19 16.92 22.93
N SER A 78 31.62 16.25 23.93
CA SER A 78 32.33 15.19 24.67
C SER A 78 32.69 14.00 23.79
N LEU A 79 31.79 13.60 22.88
CA LEU A 79 32.04 12.52 21.92
C LEU A 79 33.15 12.88 20.92
N LEU A 80 33.23 14.16 20.53
CA LEU A 80 34.20 14.67 19.55
C LEU A 80 35.53 15.14 20.18
N ALA A 81 35.57 15.37 21.49
CA ALA A 81 36.79 15.72 22.21
C ALA A 81 37.79 14.56 22.27
N ALA A 82 37.33 13.30 22.20
CA ALA A 82 38.19 12.13 22.11
C ALA A 82 39.04 12.07 20.81
N PRO A 83 38.52 12.46 19.62
CA PRO A 83 39.30 12.52 18.38
C PRO A 83 40.05 13.85 18.09
N GLY A 84 39.79 14.96 18.80
CA GLY A 84 40.58 16.20 18.68
C GLY A 84 40.45 16.99 17.35
N CYS A 85 39.48 16.67 16.50
CA CYS A 85 39.32 17.28 15.17
C CYS A 85 38.15 18.27 15.06
N ALA A 86 38.29 19.21 14.12
CA ALA A 86 37.17 20.02 13.62
C ALA A 86 36.13 19.12 12.94
N PHE A 87 34.84 19.41 13.13
CA PHE A 87 33.74 18.58 12.64
C PHE A 87 32.65 19.42 11.99
N SER A 88 32.00 18.86 10.96
CA SER A 88 30.82 19.42 10.32
C SER A 88 29.55 18.71 10.80
N LEU A 89 28.40 19.39 10.80
CA LEU A 89 27.11 18.77 11.07
C LEU A 89 26.39 18.44 9.75
N PRO A 90 25.51 17.43 9.72
CA PRO A 90 25.15 16.53 10.83
C PRO A 90 26.15 15.39 11.11
N GLN A 91 26.07 14.85 12.33
CA GLN A 91 26.93 13.77 12.86
C GLN A 91 26.08 12.55 13.25
N LEU A 92 26.47 11.36 12.79
CA LEU A 92 25.75 10.10 13.01
C LEU A 92 26.41 9.24 14.09
N LEU A 93 25.61 8.78 15.04
CA LEU A 93 25.96 7.84 16.09
C LEU A 93 25.08 6.60 15.95
N VAL A 94 25.66 5.40 15.92
CA VAL A 94 24.91 4.13 15.83
C VAL A 94 25.41 3.18 16.91
N GLY A 95 24.52 2.65 17.75
CA GLY A 95 24.87 1.70 18.81
C GLY A 95 25.94 2.22 19.78
N GLY A 96 25.90 3.52 20.10
CA GLY A 96 26.89 4.16 20.97
C GLY A 96 28.25 4.46 20.31
N ARG A 97 28.47 4.09 19.04
CA ARG A 97 29.68 4.39 18.27
C ARG A 97 29.46 5.60 17.37
N LEU A 98 30.35 6.60 17.47
CA LEU A 98 30.36 7.74 16.56
C LEU A 98 30.86 7.27 15.19
N VAL A 99 29.98 7.34 14.20
CA VAL A 99 30.30 7.02 12.81
C VAL A 99 30.96 8.22 12.13
N GLY A 100 30.51 9.42 12.47
CA GLY A 100 31.10 10.68 12.01
C GLY A 100 30.21 11.48 11.07
N GLY A 101 30.83 12.36 10.29
CA GLY A 101 30.18 13.18 9.28
C GLY A 101 29.92 12.41 7.98
N PRO A 102 29.41 13.09 6.94
CA PRO A 102 29.09 12.44 5.66
C PRO A 102 30.30 11.78 4.98
N GLU A 103 31.49 12.37 5.06
CA GLU A 103 32.67 11.76 4.43
C GLU A 103 33.15 10.49 5.17
N ASP A 104 33.08 10.49 6.51
CA ASP A 104 33.40 9.32 7.32
C ASP A 104 32.45 8.16 7.01
N VAL A 105 31.14 8.47 6.87
CA VAL A 105 30.13 7.47 6.50
C VAL A 105 30.38 6.93 5.09
N ARG A 106 30.71 7.80 4.13
CA ARG A 106 31.05 7.38 2.77
C ARG A 106 32.26 6.46 2.74
N GLN A 107 33.32 6.80 3.47
CA GLN A 107 34.53 5.99 3.53
C GLN A 107 34.24 4.63 4.18
N LEU A 108 33.47 4.61 5.26
CA LEU A 108 33.07 3.38 5.94
C LEU A 108 32.19 2.49 5.05
N HIS A 109 31.28 3.08 4.26
CA HIS A 109 30.48 2.35 3.29
C HIS A 109 31.34 1.71 2.20
N ARG A 110 32.26 2.46 1.59
CA ARG A 110 33.19 1.95 0.56
C ARG A 110 34.07 0.81 1.08
N ALA A 111 34.45 0.86 2.35
CA ALA A 111 35.19 -0.21 3.02
C ALA A 111 34.32 -1.43 3.40
N GLY A 112 33.01 -1.39 3.16
CA GLY A 112 32.06 -2.46 3.52
C GLY A 112 31.68 -2.53 5.00
N GLY A 113 32.18 -1.59 5.83
CA GLY A 113 31.99 -1.61 7.28
C GLY A 113 30.67 -1.03 7.78
N LEU A 114 29.96 -0.26 6.95
CA LEU A 114 28.72 0.42 7.36
C LEU A 114 27.55 -0.55 7.56
N ARG A 115 27.38 -1.52 6.64
CA ARG A 115 26.24 -2.44 6.66
C ARG A 115 26.22 -3.36 7.90
N PRO A 116 27.33 -4.03 8.28
CA PRO A 116 27.37 -4.80 9.53
C PRO A 116 27.07 -3.96 10.78
N LEU A 117 27.47 -2.68 10.76
CA LEU A 117 27.24 -1.77 11.88
C LEU A 117 25.74 -1.41 12.00
N LEU A 118 25.06 -1.17 10.88
CA LEU A 118 23.61 -0.97 10.86
C LEU A 118 22.83 -2.25 11.18
N ASP A 119 23.31 -3.43 10.74
CA ASP A 119 22.69 -4.72 11.03
C ASP A 119 22.79 -5.11 12.52
N ALA A 120 23.91 -4.78 13.16
CA ALA A 120 24.13 -5.01 14.58
C ALA A 120 23.45 -3.98 15.49
N ALA A 121 22.91 -2.90 14.92
CA ALA A 121 22.22 -1.87 15.70
C ALA A 121 20.92 -2.45 16.30
N PRO A 122 20.64 -2.16 17.59
CA PRO A 122 19.38 -2.56 18.22
C PRO A 122 18.19 -2.02 17.44
N ARG A 123 17.14 -2.82 17.32
CA ARG A 123 15.89 -2.45 16.66
C ARG A 123 14.83 -2.20 17.72
N PRO A 124 13.96 -1.19 17.55
CA PRO A 124 12.82 -1.02 18.43
C PRO A 124 12.01 -2.32 18.44
N SER A 125 11.73 -2.84 19.64
CA SER A 125 10.83 -3.98 19.82
C SER A 125 9.51 -3.68 19.10
N PRO A 126 8.91 -4.64 18.38
CA PRO A 126 7.62 -4.44 17.73
C PRO A 126 6.61 -3.91 18.75
N ALA A 127 6.10 -2.70 18.53
CA ALA A 127 5.12 -2.10 19.42
C ALA A 127 3.75 -2.60 18.94
N LEU A 128 3.18 -3.49 19.73
CA LEU A 128 1.86 -4.02 19.52
C LEU A 128 0.85 -2.90 19.83
N VAL A 129 -0.04 -2.59 18.87
CA VAL A 129 -1.14 -1.64 19.07
C VAL A 129 -2.44 -2.39 19.21
N CYS A 130 -3.09 -2.26 20.36
CA CYS A 130 -4.41 -2.82 20.61
C CYS A 130 -5.47 -2.07 19.79
N GLN A 131 -6.14 -2.74 18.85
CA GLN A 131 -7.15 -2.10 18.03
C GLN A 131 -8.38 -1.62 18.82
N ALA A 132 -8.69 -2.25 19.96
CA ALA A 132 -9.84 -1.93 20.80
C ALA A 132 -9.66 -0.62 21.59
N CYS A 133 -8.54 -0.49 22.32
CA CYS A 133 -8.31 0.63 23.24
C CYS A 133 -7.15 1.53 22.82
N LYS A 134 -6.54 1.27 21.66
CA LYS A 134 -5.38 2.01 21.10
C LYS A 134 -4.13 2.00 22.00
N ARG A 135 -4.06 1.10 22.98
CA ARG A 135 -2.86 0.90 23.82
C ARG A 135 -1.71 0.38 22.97
N VAL A 136 -0.57 1.08 23.04
CA VAL A 136 0.72 0.67 22.47
C VAL A 136 1.56 -0.02 23.55
N GLY A 137 2.19 -1.15 23.24
CA GLY A 137 3.08 -1.85 24.18
C GLY A 137 3.81 -3.03 23.55
N SER A 138 4.83 -3.57 24.22
CA SER A 138 5.61 -4.72 23.75
C SER A 138 4.95 -6.08 24.04
N GLU A 139 3.80 -6.09 24.73
CA GLU A 139 3.09 -7.29 25.16
C GLU A 139 1.59 -7.20 24.85
N PRO A 140 0.89 -8.35 24.70
CA PRO A 140 -0.56 -8.42 24.54
C PRO A 140 -1.32 -7.53 25.53
N CYS A 141 -2.30 -6.77 25.05
CA CYS A 141 -3.07 -5.87 25.91
C CYS A 141 -3.87 -6.68 26.95
N PRO A 142 -3.54 -6.61 28.26
CA PRO A 142 -4.15 -7.45 29.29
C PRO A 142 -5.63 -7.11 29.58
N LYS A 143 -6.11 -5.95 29.12
CA LYS A 143 -7.51 -5.53 29.29
C LYS A 143 -8.41 -5.92 28.13
N CYS A 144 -7.84 -6.16 26.96
CA CYS A 144 -8.56 -6.43 25.72
C CYS A 144 -8.14 -7.76 25.08
N SER A 145 -7.29 -8.54 25.76
CA SER A 145 -6.80 -9.83 25.28
C SER A 145 -7.91 -10.87 25.10
N GLU A 146 -9.03 -10.71 25.82
CA GLU A 146 -10.22 -11.57 25.70
C GLU A 146 -11.25 -11.07 24.68
N SER A 147 -11.12 -9.83 24.19
CA SER A 147 -11.93 -9.33 23.08
C SER A 147 -11.20 -9.61 21.76
N ARG A 148 -11.93 -10.06 20.73
CA ARG A 148 -11.44 -10.60 19.45
C ARG A 148 -10.65 -9.63 18.56
N ASN A 149 -10.10 -8.54 19.11
CA ASN A 149 -9.36 -7.50 18.40
C ASN A 149 -7.84 -7.78 18.48
N LYS A 150 -7.25 -8.12 17.33
CA LYS A 150 -5.81 -8.41 17.19
C LYS A 150 -4.97 -7.17 17.51
N MET A 151 -3.76 -7.39 18.04
CA MET A 151 -2.75 -6.33 18.08
C MET A 151 -2.00 -6.30 16.76
N LEU A 152 -1.76 -5.09 16.24
CA LEU A 152 -0.94 -4.89 15.04
C LEU A 152 0.50 -4.56 15.43
N ASP A 153 1.46 -5.09 14.69
CA ASP A 153 2.85 -4.70 14.80
C ASP A 153 3.04 -3.34 14.11
N HIS A 154 3.32 -2.29 14.89
CA HIS A 154 3.68 -0.99 14.36
C HIS A 154 5.00 -0.53 14.98
N GLY A 155 6.01 -0.33 14.13
CA GLY A 155 7.18 0.46 14.48
C GLY A 155 6.86 1.95 14.33
N ILE A 156 7.26 2.73 15.33
CA ILE A 156 7.27 4.21 15.41
C ILE A 156 6.03 4.83 16.08
N VAL A 157 6.26 5.40 17.26
CA VAL A 157 5.37 6.33 17.97
C VAL A 157 5.33 7.65 17.20
N GLU A 158 4.12 8.17 16.96
CA GLU A 158 3.90 9.47 16.33
C GLU A 158 4.55 10.61 17.10
N GLU A 159 5.18 11.54 16.37
CA GLU A 159 5.17 12.96 16.73
C GLU A 159 4.35 13.72 15.66
N GLU A 160 3.58 14.67 16.18
CA GLU A 160 2.52 15.54 15.65
C GLU A 160 2.30 15.73 14.13
N GLU A 161 1.04 16.00 13.82
CA GLU A 161 0.46 16.40 12.52
C GLU A 161 1.35 17.35 11.69
N GLU A 162 2.14 16.80 10.75
CA GLU A 162 2.56 17.57 9.57
C GLU A 162 1.55 17.34 8.44
N ARG A 163 0.64 18.31 8.27
CA ARG A 163 -0.06 18.50 6.99
C ARG A 163 0.98 18.73 5.90
N VAL A 164 1.24 17.72 5.08
CA VAL A 164 2.11 17.88 3.91
C VAL A 164 1.35 18.67 2.83
N VAL A 165 1.70 19.95 2.71
CA VAL A 165 1.38 20.76 1.54
C VAL A 165 2.28 20.29 0.40
N LEU A 166 1.66 19.80 -0.69
CA LEU A 166 2.37 19.43 -1.92
C LEU A 166 3.03 20.69 -2.52
N PHE A 167 4.34 20.79 -2.42
CA PHE A 167 5.10 21.84 -3.10
C PHE A 167 5.28 21.48 -4.57
N HIS A 168 4.74 22.31 -5.46
CA HIS A 168 5.02 22.23 -6.89
C HIS A 168 6.46 22.72 -7.16
N PRO A 169 7.21 22.07 -8.07
CA PRO A 169 8.57 22.46 -8.38
C PRO A 169 8.58 23.80 -9.12
N THR A 170 9.08 24.86 -8.48
CA THR A 170 9.47 26.09 -9.18
C THR A 170 10.77 25.87 -9.94
N GLN A 171 10.77 26.31 -11.21
CA GLN A 171 11.90 26.27 -12.12
C GLN A 171 13.16 26.98 -11.58
N ASP A 172 14.29 26.50 -12.12
CA ASP A 172 15.62 27.11 -12.23
C ASP A 172 16.53 27.27 -11.00
N VAL A 173 17.75 26.75 -11.06
CA VAL A 173 18.95 27.44 -11.61
C VAL A 173 20.13 26.45 -11.57
N SER A 174 20.81 26.31 -12.71
CA SER A 174 22.12 25.69 -12.84
C SER A 174 23.17 26.44 -12.01
N VAL A 175 23.89 25.74 -11.15
CA VAL A 175 25.16 26.25 -10.59
C VAL A 175 26.27 25.30 -11.01
N GLY A 176 26.88 25.60 -12.15
CA GLY A 176 28.23 25.17 -12.47
C GLY A 176 29.20 26.16 -11.83
N GLY A 177 30.13 25.64 -11.03
CA GLY A 177 31.19 26.40 -10.38
C GLY A 177 32.02 25.44 -9.53
N ALA A 178 33.26 25.22 -9.97
CA ALA A 178 34.17 24.22 -9.45
C ALA A 178 34.79 24.58 -8.09
N ASP A 179 35.28 23.50 -7.45
CA ASP A 179 36.45 23.41 -6.57
C ASP A 179 36.24 23.46 -5.05
N GLY A 180 36.77 22.43 -4.37
CA GLY A 180 36.77 22.26 -2.90
C GLY A 180 35.49 21.68 -2.29
N GLY A 181 34.99 20.55 -2.79
CA GLY A 181 33.68 20.02 -2.42
C GLY A 181 33.59 19.48 -0.99
N GLU A 182 33.19 20.31 -0.03
CA GLU A 182 32.72 19.86 1.28
C GLU A 182 31.52 18.92 1.06
N VAL A 183 31.68 17.65 1.44
CA VAL A 183 30.70 16.61 1.16
C VAL A 183 29.50 16.82 2.07
N SER A 184 28.33 16.99 1.46
CA SER A 184 27.08 17.25 2.17
C SER A 184 26.17 16.03 2.09
N TRP A 185 25.41 15.81 3.18
CA TRP A 185 24.34 14.83 3.23
C TRP A 185 23.21 15.09 2.22
N SER A 186 23.18 16.28 1.59
CA SER A 186 22.27 16.59 0.46
C SER A 186 22.47 15.71 -0.76
N ASN A 187 23.66 15.12 -0.93
CA ASN A 187 23.93 14.06 -1.89
C ASN A 187 24.08 12.71 -1.18
N ILE A 188 23.08 12.34 -0.36
CA ILE A 188 23.10 11.09 0.43
C ILE A 188 23.34 9.87 -0.46
N ILE A 189 22.79 9.88 -1.68
CA ILE A 189 22.93 8.81 -2.66
C ILE A 189 24.42 8.62 -2.99
N GLY A 190 25.17 9.71 -3.16
CA GLY A 190 26.63 9.65 -3.34
C GLY A 190 27.41 9.41 -2.05
N VAL A 191 26.83 9.67 -0.87
CA VAL A 191 27.47 9.41 0.44
C VAL A 191 27.39 7.93 0.80
N ILE A 192 26.19 7.36 0.86
CA ILE A 192 25.97 5.98 1.29
C ILE A 192 25.88 4.97 0.13
N GLY A 193 25.89 5.44 -1.11
CA GLY A 193 25.77 4.59 -2.31
C GLY A 193 24.32 4.31 -2.71
N HIS A 194 24.09 4.20 -4.03
CA HIS A 194 22.78 3.95 -4.61
C HIS A 194 22.16 2.62 -4.13
N ASP A 195 22.97 1.56 -4.03
CA ASP A 195 22.48 0.23 -3.65
C ASP A 195 21.93 0.18 -2.22
N LEU A 196 22.65 0.78 -1.26
CA LEU A 196 22.19 0.86 0.12
C LEU A 196 20.97 1.77 0.24
N PHE A 197 20.93 2.84 -0.54
CA PHE A 197 19.79 3.75 -0.60
C PHE A 197 18.52 3.03 -1.09
N MET A 198 18.62 2.29 -2.20
CA MET A 198 17.53 1.45 -2.73
C MET A 198 17.12 0.36 -1.74
N TYR A 199 18.09 -0.23 -1.03
CA TYR A 199 17.83 -1.20 0.01
C TYR A 199 17.04 -0.59 1.20
N CYS A 200 17.25 0.68 1.55
CA CYS A 200 16.42 1.33 2.56
C CYS A 200 15.01 1.65 2.01
N LEU A 201 14.93 2.23 0.80
CA LEU A 201 13.65 2.69 0.26
C LEU A 201 12.65 1.57 0.02
N HIS A 202 13.07 0.38 -0.44
CA HIS A 202 12.14 -0.71 -0.71
C HIS A 202 11.42 -1.26 0.55
N ARG A 203 11.87 -0.90 1.75
CA ARG A 203 11.26 -1.29 3.03
C ARG A 203 10.39 -0.20 3.64
N LEU A 204 10.52 1.03 3.16
CA LEU A 204 9.69 2.14 3.61
C LEU A 204 8.28 2.02 3.09
N SER A 205 7.33 2.54 3.88
CA SER A 205 5.96 2.73 3.42
C SER A 205 5.94 3.61 2.18
N ARG A 206 5.10 3.25 1.19
CA ARG A 206 4.86 4.08 0.00
C ARG A 206 4.39 5.49 0.36
N TRP A 207 3.79 5.66 1.53
CA TRP A 207 3.41 6.97 2.06
C TRP A 207 4.60 7.94 2.14
N GLU A 208 5.80 7.46 2.49
CA GLU A 208 6.97 8.32 2.66
C GLU A 208 7.60 8.74 1.31
N TYR A 209 7.31 8.02 0.22
CA TYR A 209 7.93 8.28 -1.09
C TYR A 209 7.62 9.67 -1.63
N GLY A 210 6.43 10.22 -1.38
CA GLY A 210 6.09 11.58 -1.80
C GLY A 210 6.97 12.65 -1.14
N ALA A 211 7.19 12.50 0.18
CA ALA A 211 8.07 13.40 0.93
C ALA A 211 9.52 13.25 0.47
N ILE A 212 10.01 12.02 0.29
CA ILE A 212 11.36 11.73 -0.21
C ILE A 212 11.56 12.32 -1.63
N ALA A 213 10.59 12.17 -2.52
CA ALA A 213 10.66 12.69 -3.88
C ALA A 213 10.65 14.23 -3.94
N SER A 214 10.20 14.92 -2.89
CA SER A 214 10.17 16.38 -2.82
C SER A 214 11.49 17.01 -2.36
N LEU A 215 12.46 16.21 -1.92
CA LEU A 215 13.72 16.70 -1.35
C LEU A 215 14.63 17.35 -2.40
N ASN A 216 14.92 16.64 -3.51
CA ASN A 216 15.64 17.17 -4.66
C ASN A 216 15.43 16.31 -5.92
N ARG A 217 16.04 16.71 -7.05
CA ARG A 217 15.91 16.04 -8.36
C ARG A 217 16.40 14.59 -8.37
N ASP A 218 17.46 14.26 -7.64
CA ASP A 218 18.02 12.91 -7.63
C ASP A 218 17.09 11.95 -6.87
N PHE A 219 16.61 12.35 -5.69
CA PHE A 219 15.59 11.59 -4.96
C PHE A 219 14.30 11.43 -5.75
N ASN A 220 13.85 12.51 -6.41
CA ASN A 220 12.69 12.46 -7.29
C ASN A 220 12.88 11.43 -8.39
N SER A 221 14.05 11.44 -9.04
CA SER A 221 14.40 10.48 -10.09
C SER A 221 14.36 9.04 -9.59
N VAL A 222 14.95 8.75 -8.42
CA VAL A 222 14.97 7.40 -7.84
C VAL A 222 13.57 6.91 -7.46
N VAL A 223 12.71 7.78 -6.91
CA VAL A 223 11.34 7.39 -6.56
C VAL A 223 10.48 7.12 -7.82
N ARG A 224 10.70 7.90 -8.88
CA ARG A 224 9.88 7.86 -10.09
C ARG A 224 10.30 6.83 -11.14
N ASN A 225 11.52 6.30 -11.09
CA ASN A 225 12.04 5.42 -12.14
C ASN A 225 11.51 3.96 -12.08
N GLY A 226 10.78 3.61 -11.01
CA GLY A 226 10.18 2.28 -10.82
C GLY A 226 11.11 1.23 -10.21
N ASP A 227 12.40 1.50 -10.05
CA ASP A 227 13.38 0.51 -9.55
C ASP A 227 13.07 0.04 -8.13
N ILE A 228 12.51 0.93 -7.30
CA ILE A 228 12.10 0.59 -5.93
C ILE A 228 11.03 -0.50 -5.97
N TYR A 229 10.03 -0.35 -6.86
CA TYR A 229 8.94 -1.31 -7.01
C TYR A 229 9.41 -2.63 -7.62
N ARG A 230 10.35 -2.59 -8.58
CA ARG A 230 11.01 -3.81 -9.09
C ARG A 230 11.74 -4.56 -7.96
N LEU A 231 12.45 -3.83 -7.10
CA LEU A 231 13.16 -4.41 -5.96
C LEU A 231 12.21 -4.96 -4.90
N ARG A 232 11.12 -4.24 -4.58
CA ARG A 232 10.04 -4.69 -3.69
C ARG A 232 9.47 -6.03 -4.16
N ARG A 233 9.10 -6.13 -5.45
CA ARG A 233 8.60 -7.37 -6.06
C ARG A 233 9.61 -8.50 -5.97
N LYS A 234 10.88 -8.26 -6.31
CA LYS A 234 11.97 -9.25 -6.20
C LYS A 234 12.14 -9.79 -4.78
N ASN A 235 11.91 -8.93 -3.77
CA ASN A 235 12.04 -9.27 -2.36
C ASN A 235 10.72 -9.73 -1.71
N GLY A 236 9.63 -9.85 -2.47
CA GLY A 236 8.31 -10.23 -1.95
C GLY A 236 7.68 -9.20 -1.00
N VAL A 237 8.11 -7.94 -1.07
CA VAL A 237 7.53 -6.83 -0.30
C VAL A 237 6.41 -6.22 -1.13
N ALA A 238 5.19 -6.18 -0.61
CA ALA A 238 4.04 -5.60 -1.29
C ALA A 238 3.19 -4.79 -0.32
N GLU A 239 2.87 -3.55 -0.69
CA GLU A 239 1.86 -2.74 -0.02
C GLU A 239 0.61 -2.66 -0.89
N HIS A 240 -0.55 -2.93 -0.29
CA HIS A 240 -1.83 -2.97 -0.99
C HIS A 240 -2.66 -1.75 -0.59
N TRP A 241 -2.94 -0.88 -1.55
CA TRP A 241 -3.83 0.27 -1.34
C TRP A 241 -5.09 0.09 -2.17
N ILE A 242 -6.20 0.57 -1.61
CA ILE A 242 -7.51 0.52 -2.25
C ILE A 242 -7.71 1.83 -2.99
N TYR A 243 -8.03 1.77 -4.27
CA TYR A 243 -8.35 2.92 -5.10
C TYR A 243 -9.84 2.89 -5.40
N LEU A 244 -10.51 3.97 -5.05
CA LEU A 244 -11.96 4.07 -5.03
C LEU A 244 -12.41 5.34 -5.73
N SER A 245 -13.43 5.21 -6.57
CA SER A 245 -14.18 6.33 -7.11
C SER A 245 -15.64 6.17 -6.70
N CYS A 246 -16.11 7.04 -5.80
CA CYS A 246 -17.46 7.08 -5.27
C CYS A 246 -18.02 8.51 -5.37
N GLY A 247 -19.00 8.76 -6.24
CA GLY A 247 -19.76 10.02 -6.25
C GLY A 247 -19.95 10.66 -7.63
N ASN A 248 -20.78 11.71 -7.66
CA ASN A 248 -21.25 12.42 -8.87
C ASN A 248 -20.13 12.96 -9.78
N ASN A 249 -18.90 13.07 -9.28
CA ASN A 249 -17.76 13.55 -10.04
C ASN A 249 -16.79 12.40 -10.31
N ARG A 250 -17.08 11.58 -11.33
CA ARG A 250 -16.28 10.41 -11.75
C ARG A 250 -14.82 10.74 -12.15
N HIS A 251 -14.41 12.00 -12.02
CA HIS A 251 -13.05 12.49 -12.20
C HIS A 251 -12.19 12.47 -10.92
N GLU A 252 -12.80 12.13 -9.77
CA GLU A 252 -12.13 12.14 -8.48
C GLU A 252 -11.95 10.72 -7.98
N TRP A 253 -10.68 10.34 -7.81
CA TRP A 253 -10.29 9.09 -7.19
C TRP A 253 -9.69 9.38 -5.82
N GLU A 254 -10.00 8.54 -4.87
CA GLU A 254 -9.35 8.49 -3.58
C GLU A 254 -8.60 7.17 -3.47
N SER A 255 -7.48 7.19 -2.75
CA SER A 255 -6.80 5.97 -2.33
C SER A 255 -6.78 5.87 -0.81
N TYR A 256 -6.91 4.65 -0.33
CA TYR A 256 -6.93 4.33 1.08
C TYR A 256 -5.83 3.31 1.37
N ASP A 257 -5.01 3.64 2.36
CA ASP A 257 -4.02 2.74 2.94
C ASP A 257 -4.62 2.03 4.15
N PRO A 258 -4.94 0.72 4.04
CA PRO A 258 -5.52 -0.03 5.15
C PRO A 258 -4.54 -0.25 6.31
N SER A 259 -3.22 -0.13 6.09
CA SER A 259 -2.21 -0.35 7.13
C SER A 259 -2.09 0.85 8.07
N THR A 260 -2.28 2.06 7.57
CA THR A 260 -2.22 3.30 8.36
C THR A 260 -3.59 3.94 8.58
N GLY A 261 -4.65 3.45 7.93
CA GLY A 261 -5.98 4.04 7.96
C GLY A 261 -6.06 5.42 7.29
N ARG A 262 -5.14 5.74 6.38
CA ARG A 262 -5.00 7.07 5.78
C ARG A 262 -5.65 7.12 4.41
N TRP A 263 -6.19 8.28 4.09
CA TRP A 263 -6.79 8.59 2.80
C TRP A 263 -5.96 9.61 2.06
N ILE A 264 -5.88 9.42 0.74
CA ILE A 264 -5.00 10.17 -0.13
C ILE A 264 -5.76 10.51 -1.39
N GLN A 265 -5.86 11.80 -1.66
CA GLN A 265 -6.50 12.29 -2.87
C GLN A 265 -5.61 11.96 -4.07
N VAL A 266 -6.14 11.19 -5.02
CA VAL A 266 -5.49 10.98 -6.31
C VAL A 266 -5.66 12.26 -7.14
N PRO A 267 -4.67 12.66 -7.96
CA PRO A 267 -4.80 13.80 -8.86
C PRO A 267 -6.12 13.73 -9.63
N LYS A 268 -6.77 14.88 -9.82
CA LYS A 268 -8.00 14.92 -10.60
C LYS A 268 -7.73 14.42 -12.01
N MET A 269 -8.61 13.56 -12.49
CA MET A 269 -8.56 13.14 -13.88
C MET A 269 -8.74 14.36 -14.79
N PRO A 270 -8.12 14.37 -15.98
CA PRO A 270 -8.45 15.34 -17.01
C PRO A 270 -9.96 15.33 -17.26
N PRO A 271 -10.60 16.49 -17.53
CA PRO A 271 -12.02 16.55 -17.85
C PRO A 271 -12.32 15.62 -19.02
N ALA A 272 -13.31 14.75 -18.83
CA ALA A 272 -13.75 13.79 -19.84
C ALA A 272 -15.27 13.73 -19.85
N GLU A 273 -15.91 13.80 -21.01
CA GLU A 273 -17.36 13.70 -21.15
C GLU A 273 -17.81 12.23 -21.08
N CYS A 274 -17.54 11.49 -19.99
CA CYS A 274 -17.70 10.04 -20.04
C CYS A 274 -18.28 9.42 -18.76
N SER A 275 -19.27 8.55 -18.98
CA SER A 275 -20.16 7.99 -17.96
C SER A 275 -19.95 6.52 -17.65
N TYR A 276 -19.09 5.76 -18.35
CA TYR A 276 -18.89 4.33 -18.06
C TYR A 276 -17.40 3.95 -18.17
N TRP A 277 -16.86 3.38 -17.09
CA TRP A 277 -15.45 3.02 -16.99
C TRP A 277 -15.30 1.60 -16.47
N GLU A 278 -14.60 0.75 -17.23
CA GLU A 278 -14.00 -0.46 -16.67
C GLU A 278 -12.61 -0.11 -16.13
N SER A 279 -12.19 -0.73 -15.03
CA SER A 279 -10.87 -0.46 -14.46
C SER A 279 -10.20 -1.73 -13.98
N PHE A 280 -8.87 -1.78 -14.12
CA PHE A 280 -8.06 -2.75 -13.40
C PHE A 280 -6.68 -2.20 -13.08
N ALA A 281 -6.12 -2.71 -11.99
CA ALA A 281 -4.76 -2.44 -11.53
C ALA A 281 -3.77 -3.41 -12.17
N VAL A 282 -2.58 -2.93 -12.57
CA VAL A 282 -1.49 -3.76 -13.10
C VAL A 282 -0.15 -3.12 -12.79
N GLY A 283 0.76 -3.87 -12.17
CA GLY A 283 2.04 -3.34 -11.72
C GLY A 283 1.87 -2.09 -10.86
N THR A 284 2.40 -0.96 -11.35
CA THR A 284 2.33 0.36 -10.71
C THR A 284 1.31 1.29 -11.38
N GLU A 285 0.37 0.72 -12.14
CA GLU A 285 -0.56 1.45 -12.99
C GLU A 285 -2.02 1.06 -12.71
N LEU A 286 -2.91 2.04 -12.81
CA LEU A 286 -4.35 1.85 -12.88
C LEU A 286 -4.81 2.23 -14.29
N LEU A 287 -5.41 1.28 -15.01
CA LEU A 287 -5.95 1.50 -16.35
C LEU A 287 -7.45 1.72 -16.29
N LEU A 288 -7.92 2.75 -16.99
CA LEU A 288 -9.33 3.07 -17.18
C LEU A 288 -9.71 2.92 -18.65
N PHE A 289 -10.79 2.19 -18.87
CA PHE A 289 -11.30 1.85 -20.18
C PHE A 289 -12.58 2.61 -20.48
N TRP A 290 -12.67 3.16 -21.68
CA TRP A 290 -13.84 3.86 -22.18
C TRP A 290 -14.16 3.41 -23.60
N ASP A 291 -15.43 3.12 -23.85
CA ASP A 291 -15.94 2.62 -25.14
C ASP A 291 -15.07 1.51 -25.76
N GLY A 292 -14.62 0.61 -24.88
CA GLY A 292 -13.76 -0.51 -25.21
C GLY A 292 -12.32 -0.16 -25.62
N ARG A 293 -11.85 1.06 -25.35
CA ARG A 293 -10.47 1.51 -25.51
C ARG A 293 -9.81 1.73 -24.16
N VAL A 294 -8.49 1.62 -24.10
CA VAL A 294 -7.73 2.20 -22.99
C VAL A 294 -7.73 3.72 -23.18
N ALA A 295 -8.35 4.45 -22.27
CA ALA A 295 -8.49 5.89 -22.39
C ALA A 295 -7.54 6.64 -21.46
N LEU A 296 -7.41 6.18 -20.22
CA LEU A 296 -6.58 6.82 -19.22
C LEU A 296 -5.76 5.81 -18.45
N ARG A 297 -4.56 6.25 -18.08
CA ARG A 297 -3.66 5.51 -17.21
C ARG A 297 -3.19 6.42 -16.09
N TYR A 298 -3.35 5.96 -14.87
CA TYR A 298 -2.73 6.57 -13.71
C TYR A 298 -1.48 5.78 -13.32
N SER A 299 -0.37 6.49 -13.14
CA SER A 299 0.88 5.88 -12.63
C SER A 299 1.15 6.40 -11.22
N ILE A 300 1.36 5.47 -10.27
CA ILE A 300 1.79 5.84 -8.92
C ILE A 300 3.23 6.36 -8.90
N LEU A 301 4.04 6.04 -9.92
CA LEU A 301 5.41 6.51 -10.04
C LEU A 301 5.43 8.02 -10.25
N THR A 302 4.66 8.50 -11.22
CA THR A 302 4.61 9.92 -11.54
C THR A 302 3.54 10.68 -10.77
N ASN A 303 2.62 9.96 -10.10
CA ASN A 303 1.42 10.52 -9.47
C ASN A 303 0.66 11.42 -10.47
N SER A 304 0.35 10.88 -11.64
CA SER A 304 -0.28 11.63 -12.73
C SER A 304 -1.09 10.73 -13.64
N TRP A 305 -2.12 11.32 -14.26
CA TRP A 305 -2.88 10.71 -15.34
C TRP A 305 -2.23 10.97 -16.70
N THR A 306 -2.31 10.01 -17.59
CA THR A 306 -1.88 10.13 -18.98
C THR A 306 -2.98 9.63 -19.90
N TRP A 307 -3.33 10.46 -20.89
CA TRP A 307 -4.22 10.05 -21.98
C TRP A 307 -3.53 9.04 -22.86
N LEU A 308 -4.25 7.98 -23.21
CA LEU A 308 -3.77 6.96 -24.13
C LEU A 308 -4.61 7.02 -25.41
N ALA A 309 -3.95 7.17 -26.55
CA ALA A 309 -4.59 7.29 -27.87
C ALA A 309 -4.82 5.92 -28.54
N ASP A 310 -5.21 4.92 -27.73
CA ASP A 310 -5.39 3.50 -28.02
C ASP A 310 -4.10 2.65 -28.06
N VAL A 311 -4.11 1.50 -27.37
CA VAL A 311 -2.97 0.57 -27.28
C VAL A 311 -3.39 -0.92 -27.27
N MET A 312 -4.69 -1.23 -27.19
CA MET A 312 -5.20 -2.61 -27.24
C MET A 312 -5.41 -3.06 -28.69
N ASN A 313 -5.15 -4.33 -29.00
CA ASN A 313 -5.29 -4.81 -30.39
C ASN A 313 -6.75 -4.90 -30.81
N ILE A 314 -7.65 -5.31 -29.90
CA ILE A 314 -9.09 -5.41 -30.16
C ILE A 314 -9.85 -4.65 -29.09
N ARG A 315 -10.58 -3.61 -29.50
CA ARG A 315 -11.48 -2.89 -28.61
C ARG A 315 -12.54 -3.81 -28.04
N ARG A 316 -12.79 -3.72 -26.74
CA ARG A 316 -13.73 -4.60 -26.05
C ARG A 316 -14.32 -3.95 -24.79
N ARG A 317 -15.62 -4.14 -24.57
CA ARG A 317 -16.33 -3.81 -23.32
C ARG A 317 -16.79 -5.10 -22.63
N TRP A 318 -17.02 -5.07 -21.32
CA TRP A 318 -17.56 -6.20 -20.54
C TRP A 318 -16.68 -7.45 -20.62
N PHE A 319 -15.37 -7.26 -20.65
CA PHE A 319 -14.40 -8.35 -20.72
C PHE A 319 -14.01 -8.84 -19.32
N GLY A 320 -13.61 -10.10 -19.23
CA GLY A 320 -12.99 -10.63 -18.02
C GLY A 320 -11.54 -10.16 -17.95
N SER A 321 -11.11 -9.68 -16.78
CA SER A 321 -9.73 -9.26 -16.57
C SER A 321 -9.18 -9.69 -15.21
N ALA A 322 -7.87 -9.94 -15.16
CA ALA A 322 -7.11 -10.12 -13.93
C ALA A 322 -5.64 -9.80 -14.15
N SER A 323 -4.94 -9.44 -13.09
CA SER A 323 -3.53 -9.08 -13.14
C SER A 323 -2.68 -9.97 -12.23
N VAL A 324 -1.45 -10.22 -12.66
CA VAL A 324 -0.40 -10.88 -11.87
C VAL A 324 0.92 -10.14 -12.11
N GLY A 325 1.44 -9.51 -11.06
CA GLY A 325 2.59 -8.62 -11.16
C GLY A 325 2.35 -7.47 -12.14
N GLU A 326 3.23 -7.34 -13.12
CA GLU A 326 3.27 -6.32 -14.17
C GLU A 326 2.43 -6.69 -15.41
N LYS A 327 1.73 -7.83 -15.36
CA LYS A 327 0.97 -8.34 -16.49
C LYS A 327 -0.51 -8.41 -16.17
N ALA A 328 -1.31 -7.86 -17.07
CA ALA A 328 -2.75 -7.99 -17.04
C ALA A 328 -3.23 -8.84 -18.21
N TYR A 329 -4.24 -9.65 -17.96
CA TYR A 329 -4.83 -10.54 -18.93
C TYR A 329 -6.28 -10.12 -19.11
N VAL A 330 -6.69 -9.92 -20.35
CA VAL A 330 -8.06 -9.58 -20.72
C VAL A 330 -8.58 -10.62 -21.70
N THR A 331 -9.86 -10.92 -21.63
CA THR A 331 -10.46 -11.94 -22.49
C THR A 331 -11.96 -11.78 -22.61
N GLY A 332 -12.48 -12.15 -23.77
CA GLY A 332 -13.89 -12.00 -24.09
C GLY A 332 -14.32 -10.53 -24.17
N GLY A 333 -15.56 -10.24 -23.79
CA GLY A 333 -16.20 -8.96 -23.98
C GLY A 333 -16.88 -8.84 -25.34
N VAL A 334 -17.24 -7.61 -25.69
CA VAL A 334 -17.94 -7.26 -26.91
C VAL A 334 -17.15 -6.20 -27.66
N ASP A 335 -16.89 -6.39 -28.95
CA ASP A 335 -16.20 -5.41 -29.77
C ASP A 335 -17.10 -4.23 -30.21
N SER A 336 -16.52 -3.26 -30.92
CA SER A 336 -17.24 -2.10 -31.45
C SER A 336 -18.35 -2.44 -32.47
N SER A 337 -18.38 -3.67 -32.97
CA SER A 337 -19.41 -4.18 -33.89
C SER A 337 -20.43 -5.05 -33.16
N GLU A 338 -20.48 -4.98 -31.83
CA GLU A 338 -21.36 -5.77 -30.97
C GLU A 338 -21.13 -7.29 -31.09
N ARG A 339 -19.95 -7.71 -31.57
CA ARG A 339 -19.59 -9.13 -31.64
C ARG A 339 -19.02 -9.58 -30.30
N ILE A 340 -19.57 -10.67 -29.79
CA ILE A 340 -19.08 -11.34 -28.58
C ILE A 340 -17.75 -12.03 -28.91
N LEU A 341 -16.72 -11.74 -28.14
CA LEU A 341 -15.36 -12.18 -28.39
C LEU A 341 -15.01 -13.44 -27.59
N SER A 342 -14.14 -14.27 -28.16
CA SER A 342 -13.35 -15.29 -27.45
C SER A 342 -11.86 -14.93 -27.38
N SER A 343 -11.44 -13.86 -28.05
CA SER A 343 -10.06 -13.44 -28.11
C SER A 343 -9.56 -12.99 -26.74
N ALA A 344 -8.28 -13.26 -26.48
CA ALA A 344 -7.59 -12.88 -25.26
C ALA A 344 -6.32 -12.09 -25.59
N GLU A 345 -5.93 -11.18 -24.70
CA GLU A 345 -4.73 -10.37 -24.84
C GLU A 345 -4.05 -10.21 -23.47
N MET A 346 -2.73 -10.04 -23.48
CA MET A 346 -1.92 -9.73 -22.31
C MET A 346 -1.31 -8.34 -22.47
N TYR A 347 -1.54 -7.46 -21.50
CA TYR A 347 -0.82 -6.20 -21.36
C TYR A 347 0.38 -6.38 -20.45
N ASP A 348 1.53 -5.89 -20.88
CA ASP A 348 2.75 -5.77 -20.06
C ASP A 348 2.96 -4.29 -19.69
N SER A 349 2.87 -3.98 -18.39
CA SER A 349 2.97 -2.61 -17.89
C SER A 349 4.40 -2.06 -17.85
N GLU A 350 5.44 -2.86 -18.02
CA GLU A 350 6.82 -2.35 -18.04
C GLU A 350 7.21 -1.82 -19.42
N ILE A 351 6.73 -2.46 -20.48
CA ILE A 351 6.99 -2.07 -21.87
C ILE A 351 5.77 -1.44 -22.57
N HIS A 352 4.62 -1.39 -21.89
CA HIS A 352 3.36 -0.83 -22.37
C HIS A 352 2.86 -1.45 -23.68
N THR A 353 2.98 -2.78 -23.82
CA THR A 353 2.59 -3.50 -25.04
C THR A 353 1.46 -4.49 -24.77
N TRP A 354 0.53 -4.59 -25.72
CA TRP A 354 -0.50 -5.61 -25.74
C TRP A 354 -0.11 -6.75 -26.69
N THR A 355 -0.05 -7.97 -26.17
CA THR A 355 0.29 -9.18 -26.93
C THR A 355 -0.95 -10.07 -27.06
N PRO A 356 -1.33 -10.47 -28.29
CA PRO A 356 -2.40 -11.45 -28.49
C PRO A 356 -2.08 -12.80 -27.83
N LEU A 357 -3.09 -13.40 -27.22
CA LEU A 357 -3.05 -14.74 -26.67
C LEU A 357 -3.96 -15.69 -27.46
N PRO A 358 -3.80 -17.01 -27.32
CA PRO A 358 -4.77 -17.97 -27.82
C PRO A 358 -6.18 -17.62 -27.33
N SER A 359 -7.18 -17.74 -28.20
CA SER A 359 -8.57 -17.50 -27.86
C SER A 359 -9.13 -18.59 -26.95
N MET A 360 -10.12 -18.22 -26.13
CA MET A 360 -10.97 -19.15 -25.39
C MET A 360 -11.75 -20.07 -26.34
N ASN A 361 -12.24 -21.19 -25.80
CA ASN A 361 -13.06 -22.13 -26.53
C ASN A 361 -14.47 -21.57 -26.79
N ARG A 362 -14.99 -20.77 -25.85
CA ARG A 362 -16.32 -20.14 -25.96
C ARG A 362 -16.21 -18.63 -25.84
N ALA A 363 -16.85 -17.92 -26.78
CA ALA A 363 -17.00 -16.48 -26.71
C ALA A 363 -17.93 -16.09 -25.55
N ARG A 364 -17.58 -15.03 -24.82
CA ARG A 364 -18.36 -14.59 -23.65
C ARG A 364 -18.15 -13.11 -23.34
N TYR A 365 -19.15 -12.46 -22.77
CA TYR A 365 -19.08 -11.09 -22.23
C TYR A 365 -19.75 -11.01 -20.85
N LYS A 366 -19.51 -9.93 -20.09
CA LYS A 366 -19.87 -9.79 -18.67
C LYS A 366 -19.32 -10.92 -17.79
N CYS A 367 -18.16 -11.46 -18.14
CA CYS A 367 -17.49 -12.51 -17.40
C CYS A 367 -16.48 -11.94 -16.41
N SER A 368 -16.08 -12.73 -15.41
CA SER A 368 -15.14 -12.31 -14.37
C SER A 368 -13.82 -13.07 -14.49
N GLY A 369 -12.70 -12.34 -14.44
CA GLY A 369 -11.36 -12.88 -14.50
C GLY A 369 -10.72 -12.95 -13.10
N VAL A 370 -9.99 -14.03 -12.80
CA VAL A 370 -9.20 -14.15 -11.56
C VAL A 370 -7.91 -14.96 -11.81
N PHE A 371 -6.88 -14.71 -11.00
CA PHE A 371 -5.69 -15.56 -10.94
C PHE A 371 -5.78 -16.52 -9.75
N MET A 372 -5.64 -17.81 -10.02
CA MET A 372 -5.64 -18.89 -9.03
C MET A 372 -4.79 -20.05 -9.55
N ASP A 373 -4.13 -20.81 -8.70
CA ASP A 373 -3.27 -21.96 -9.04
C ASP A 373 -2.24 -21.68 -10.15
N GLY A 374 -1.72 -20.44 -10.19
CA GLY A 374 -0.81 -19.95 -11.22
C GLY A 374 -1.41 -19.88 -12.62
N LYS A 375 -2.74 -19.81 -12.74
CA LYS A 375 -3.50 -19.81 -14.01
C LYS A 375 -4.51 -18.68 -14.02
N PHE A 376 -4.85 -18.22 -15.22
CA PHE A 376 -5.88 -17.21 -15.42
C PHE A 376 -7.22 -17.91 -15.64
N TYR A 377 -8.17 -17.71 -14.73
CA TYR A 377 -9.52 -18.27 -14.80
C TYR A 377 -10.50 -17.18 -15.25
N VAL A 378 -11.47 -17.58 -16.05
CA VAL A 378 -12.57 -16.75 -16.55
C VAL A 378 -13.86 -17.47 -16.27
N ILE A 379 -14.74 -16.86 -15.48
CA ILE A 379 -15.88 -17.53 -14.89
C ILE A 379 -17.16 -16.79 -15.27
N GLY A 380 -18.20 -17.56 -15.62
CA GLY A 380 -19.52 -17.03 -15.96
C GLY A 380 -19.54 -16.24 -17.27
N GLY A 381 -20.43 -15.26 -17.30
CA GLY A 381 -20.72 -14.40 -18.42
C GLY A 381 -21.83 -14.94 -19.33
N ASN A 382 -22.01 -14.26 -20.44
CA ASN A 382 -23.06 -14.54 -21.40
C ASN A 382 -22.44 -14.88 -22.76
N SER A 383 -22.91 -15.94 -23.42
CA SER A 383 -22.53 -16.27 -24.82
C SER A 383 -23.46 -15.60 -25.83
N SER A 384 -24.64 -15.15 -25.39
CA SER A 384 -25.58 -14.30 -26.12
C SER A 384 -26.47 -13.56 -25.11
N SER A 385 -27.31 -12.63 -25.57
CA SER A 385 -28.23 -11.90 -24.69
C SER A 385 -29.25 -12.80 -23.95
N ARG A 386 -29.40 -14.06 -24.35
CA ARG A 386 -30.35 -15.02 -23.77
C ARG A 386 -29.69 -16.25 -23.15
N GLU A 387 -28.37 -16.37 -23.21
CA GLU A 387 -27.64 -17.56 -22.76
C GLU A 387 -26.55 -17.19 -21.76
N LEU A 388 -26.82 -17.50 -20.48
CA LEU A 388 -25.87 -17.44 -19.38
C LEU A 388 -24.98 -18.69 -19.39
N LEU A 389 -23.69 -18.50 -19.19
CA LEU A 389 -22.71 -19.58 -19.15
C LEU A 389 -22.46 -20.03 -17.71
N THR A 390 -22.73 -21.30 -17.42
CA THR A 390 -22.35 -21.90 -16.12
C THR A 390 -20.88 -22.35 -16.10
N CYS A 391 -20.23 -22.48 -17.26
CA CYS A 391 -18.86 -22.94 -17.36
C CYS A 391 -17.83 -21.82 -17.13
N GLY A 392 -16.69 -22.19 -16.55
CA GLY A 392 -15.48 -21.38 -16.54
C GLY A 392 -14.45 -21.90 -17.54
N GLU A 393 -13.43 -21.10 -17.83
CA GLU A 393 -12.26 -21.53 -18.60
C GLU A 393 -10.99 -21.11 -17.87
N LYS A 394 -9.96 -21.97 -17.90
CA LYS A 394 -8.64 -21.65 -17.35
C LYS A 394 -7.57 -21.67 -18.42
N TYR A 395 -6.77 -20.63 -18.45
CA TYR A 395 -5.59 -20.50 -19.30
C TYR A 395 -4.33 -20.88 -18.52
N ASP A 396 -3.62 -21.87 -19.04
CA ASP A 396 -2.30 -22.26 -18.55
C ASP A 396 -1.24 -21.40 -19.24
N LEU A 397 -0.55 -20.57 -18.45
CA LEU A 397 0.43 -19.61 -18.97
C LEU A 397 1.64 -20.31 -19.60
N ASN A 398 2.02 -21.48 -19.09
CA ASN A 398 3.18 -22.24 -19.57
C ASN A 398 2.84 -22.98 -20.86
N ARG A 399 1.68 -23.63 -20.89
CA ARG A 399 1.21 -24.40 -22.06
C ARG A 399 0.60 -23.52 -23.15
N ARG A 400 0.26 -22.27 -22.81
CA ARG A 400 -0.47 -21.34 -23.67
C ARG A 400 -1.74 -21.97 -24.24
N SER A 401 -2.56 -22.55 -23.37
CA SER A 401 -3.77 -23.28 -23.78
C SER A 401 -4.91 -23.07 -22.80
N TRP A 402 -6.13 -22.98 -23.33
CA TRP A 402 -7.37 -22.91 -22.54
C TRP A 402 -7.95 -24.29 -22.28
N ARG A 403 -8.58 -24.46 -21.12
CA ARG A 403 -9.39 -25.65 -20.78
C ARG A 403 -10.71 -25.22 -20.16
N VAL A 404 -11.81 -25.83 -20.65
CA VAL A 404 -13.15 -25.62 -20.10
C VAL A 404 -13.32 -26.38 -18.78
N ILE A 405 -13.99 -25.73 -17.84
CA ILE A 405 -14.47 -26.30 -16.58
C ILE A 405 -15.98 -26.13 -16.58
N ASN A 406 -16.71 -27.22 -16.78
CA ASN A 406 -18.17 -27.18 -16.81
C ASN A 406 -18.72 -26.79 -15.43
N ASP A 407 -19.81 -26.04 -15.41
CA ASP A 407 -20.57 -25.72 -14.20
C ASP A 407 -19.80 -25.00 -13.07
N MET A 408 -18.68 -24.35 -13.41
CA MET A 408 -17.85 -23.62 -12.45
C MET A 408 -18.57 -22.45 -11.76
N SER A 409 -19.53 -21.79 -12.40
CA SER A 409 -20.39 -20.74 -11.78
C SER A 409 -21.74 -21.27 -11.31
N GLN A 410 -22.00 -22.59 -11.40
CA GLN A 410 -23.26 -23.15 -10.94
C GLN A 410 -23.42 -22.95 -9.43
N GLY A 411 -24.54 -22.34 -9.02
CA GLY A 411 -24.81 -21.96 -7.63
C GLY A 411 -24.45 -20.52 -7.28
N LEU A 412 -23.92 -19.75 -8.24
CA LEU A 412 -23.86 -18.28 -8.16
C LEU A 412 -25.08 -17.67 -8.86
N ASN A 413 -25.66 -16.63 -8.26
CA ASN A 413 -26.82 -15.92 -8.83
C ASN A 413 -26.37 -14.88 -9.87
N GLU A 414 -25.89 -15.36 -11.02
CA GLU A 414 -25.54 -14.47 -12.12
C GLU A 414 -26.80 -13.93 -12.80
N THR A 415 -26.84 -12.62 -13.05
CA THR A 415 -27.94 -11.96 -13.75
C THR A 415 -27.48 -11.40 -15.08
N SER A 416 -28.29 -11.54 -16.13
CA SER A 416 -27.96 -11.02 -17.47
C SER A 416 -27.83 -9.49 -17.51
N CYS A 417 -28.48 -8.79 -16.58
CA CYS A 417 -28.52 -7.33 -16.53
C CYS A 417 -27.62 -6.70 -15.44
N GLY A 418 -27.20 -7.44 -14.42
CA GLY A 418 -26.38 -6.92 -13.31
C GLY A 418 -24.89 -6.77 -13.63
N ALA A 419 -24.13 -6.51 -12.59
CA ALA A 419 -22.67 -6.54 -12.58
C ALA A 419 -22.17 -7.97 -12.88
N PRO A 420 -20.96 -8.12 -13.45
CA PRO A 420 -20.29 -9.41 -13.50
C PRO A 420 -20.12 -10.02 -12.11
N LEU A 421 -19.90 -11.33 -12.04
CA LEU A 421 -19.64 -12.03 -10.78
C LEU A 421 -18.55 -11.33 -9.96
N LEU A 422 -18.87 -10.94 -8.73
CA LEU A 422 -17.94 -10.27 -7.84
C LEU A 422 -17.02 -11.31 -7.19
N LEU A 423 -15.86 -11.55 -7.82
CA LEU A 423 -14.91 -12.59 -7.43
C LEU A 423 -13.63 -12.01 -6.83
N ALA A 424 -13.06 -12.71 -5.84
CA ALA A 424 -11.76 -12.41 -5.27
C ALA A 424 -11.00 -13.69 -4.90
N VAL A 425 -9.67 -13.66 -5.03
CA VAL A 425 -8.81 -14.78 -4.65
C VAL A 425 -7.88 -14.34 -3.54
N VAL A 426 -7.92 -15.03 -2.40
CA VAL A 426 -7.06 -14.80 -1.23
C VAL A 426 -6.44 -16.12 -0.81
N LYS A 427 -5.13 -16.14 -0.59
CA LYS A 427 -4.37 -17.37 -0.25
C LYS A 427 -4.66 -18.53 -1.20
N ASN A 428 -4.75 -18.22 -2.50
CA ASN A 428 -5.10 -19.14 -3.57
C ASN A 428 -6.52 -19.72 -3.50
N GLU A 429 -7.38 -19.30 -2.58
CA GLU A 429 -8.77 -19.74 -2.49
C GLU A 429 -9.70 -18.72 -3.13
N LEU A 430 -10.71 -19.20 -3.86
CA LEU A 430 -11.63 -18.38 -4.64
C LEU A 430 -12.92 -18.13 -3.85
N TYR A 431 -13.30 -16.85 -3.79
CA TYR A 431 -14.49 -16.38 -3.11
C TYR A 431 -15.37 -15.57 -4.06
N ALA A 432 -16.67 -15.56 -3.78
CA ALA A 432 -17.67 -14.77 -4.48
C ALA A 432 -18.54 -14.01 -3.49
N ALA A 433 -18.84 -12.75 -3.81
CA ALA A 433 -19.89 -11.98 -3.17
C ALA A 433 -21.18 -12.13 -4.00
N ASP A 434 -22.12 -12.92 -3.49
CA ASP A 434 -23.45 -13.07 -4.08
C ASP A 434 -24.30 -11.87 -3.65
N TYR A 435 -24.35 -10.84 -4.48
CA TYR A 435 -25.06 -9.60 -4.20
C TYR A 435 -26.59 -9.76 -4.25
N CYS A 436 -27.13 -10.82 -4.85
CA CYS A 436 -28.58 -11.07 -4.89
C CYS A 436 -29.09 -11.62 -3.56
N GLU A 437 -28.38 -12.62 -3.00
CA GLU A 437 -28.75 -13.30 -1.76
C GLU A 437 -28.00 -12.77 -0.53
N ASN A 438 -27.08 -11.83 -0.74
CA ASN A 438 -26.23 -11.24 0.29
C ASN A 438 -25.32 -12.27 0.98
N ASP A 439 -24.82 -13.25 0.21
CA ASP A 439 -24.01 -14.36 0.71
C ASP A 439 -22.54 -14.23 0.31
N LEU A 440 -21.65 -14.56 1.24
CA LEU A 440 -20.25 -14.88 0.95
C LEU A 440 -20.15 -16.37 0.60
N LYS A 441 -19.63 -16.68 -0.58
CA LYS A 441 -19.42 -18.06 -1.04
C LYS A 441 -17.94 -18.34 -1.28
N GLN A 442 -17.51 -19.56 -0.97
CA GLN A 442 -16.17 -20.08 -1.29
C GLN A 442 -16.30 -21.23 -2.30
N TYR A 443 -15.41 -21.28 -3.27
CA TYR A 443 -15.37 -22.33 -4.27
C TYR A 443 -14.56 -23.53 -3.77
N ASP A 444 -15.21 -24.69 -3.70
CA ASP A 444 -14.55 -25.97 -3.48
C ASP A 444 -14.01 -26.49 -4.82
N LYS A 445 -12.69 -26.50 -4.94
CA LYS A 445 -11.96 -26.90 -6.14
C LYS A 445 -12.02 -28.40 -6.40
N LEU A 446 -12.19 -29.23 -5.37
CA LEU A 446 -12.22 -30.69 -5.51
C LEU A 446 -13.56 -31.13 -6.10
N ASP A 447 -14.62 -30.53 -5.59
CA ASP A 447 -15.98 -30.90 -5.91
C ASP A 447 -16.59 -30.05 -7.04
N ASN A 448 -15.96 -28.93 -7.42
CA ASN A 448 -16.47 -27.95 -8.38
C ASN A 448 -17.82 -27.37 -7.93
N LYS A 449 -17.90 -26.89 -6.68
CA LYS A 449 -19.13 -26.40 -6.06
C LYS A 449 -18.87 -25.13 -5.26
N TRP A 450 -19.91 -24.33 -5.07
CA TRP A 450 -19.86 -23.16 -4.19
C TRP A 450 -20.49 -23.48 -2.83
N ILE A 451 -19.78 -23.15 -1.76
CA ILE A 451 -20.19 -23.33 -0.38
C ILE A 451 -20.46 -21.95 0.23
N THR A 452 -21.66 -21.73 0.76
CA THR A 452 -22.00 -20.50 1.48
C THR A 452 -21.33 -20.48 2.85
N LEU A 453 -20.56 -19.43 3.13
CA LEU A 453 -19.84 -19.24 4.39
C LEU A 453 -20.58 -18.36 5.40
N GLY A 454 -21.45 -17.46 4.93
CA GLY A 454 -22.17 -16.52 5.78
C GLY A 454 -22.70 -15.31 5.00
N LYS A 455 -23.23 -14.32 5.72
CA LYS A 455 -23.74 -13.07 5.13
C LYS A 455 -22.63 -12.02 4.96
N LEU A 456 -22.77 -11.17 3.94
CA LEU A 456 -21.92 -9.99 3.78
C LEU A 456 -22.42 -8.86 4.71
N PRO A 457 -21.52 -7.97 5.16
CA PRO A 457 -21.85 -6.84 6.04
C PRO A 457 -22.49 -5.65 5.28
N VAL A 458 -22.48 -5.70 3.95
CA VAL A 458 -23.02 -4.70 3.03
C VAL A 458 -23.98 -5.38 2.06
N GLN A 459 -24.95 -4.63 1.52
CA GLN A 459 -25.95 -5.18 0.61
C GLN A 459 -26.21 -4.23 -0.57
N SER A 460 -26.26 -4.79 -1.78
CA SER A 460 -26.65 -4.06 -2.98
C SER A 460 -28.12 -3.64 -2.90
N LYS A 461 -28.41 -2.37 -3.17
CA LYS A 461 -29.77 -1.81 -3.07
C LYS A 461 -30.71 -2.43 -4.10
N ASP A 462 -30.26 -2.50 -5.35
CA ASP A 462 -31.05 -3.00 -6.48
C ASP A 462 -30.81 -4.49 -6.77
N LYS A 463 -30.01 -5.16 -5.94
CA LYS A 463 -29.57 -6.56 -6.13
C LYS A 463 -28.92 -6.80 -7.50
N ASP A 464 -28.31 -5.76 -8.06
CA ASP A 464 -27.61 -5.81 -9.35
C ASP A 464 -26.08 -5.79 -9.18
N GLY A 465 -25.58 -5.52 -7.97
CA GLY A 465 -24.16 -5.57 -7.61
C GLY A 465 -23.32 -4.40 -8.11
N ARG A 466 -23.89 -3.40 -8.82
CA ARG A 466 -23.12 -2.27 -9.37
C ARG A 466 -22.65 -1.28 -8.30
N ASP A 467 -23.39 -1.22 -7.20
CA ASP A 467 -23.06 -0.47 -6.00
C ASP A 467 -22.19 -1.26 -5.01
N MET A 468 -21.58 -2.37 -5.45
CA MET A 468 -20.71 -3.19 -4.61
C MET A 468 -19.32 -3.39 -5.22
N GLY A 469 -18.29 -3.36 -4.37
CA GLY A 469 -16.94 -3.76 -4.70
C GLY A 469 -16.53 -4.99 -3.90
N PHE A 470 -15.91 -5.98 -4.55
CA PHE A 470 -15.34 -7.14 -3.87
C PHE A 470 -13.96 -7.45 -4.44
N ARG A 471 -12.93 -7.39 -3.60
CA ARG A 471 -11.52 -7.48 -4.02
C ARG A 471 -10.67 -8.16 -2.96
N ALA A 472 -9.57 -8.76 -3.40
CA ALA A 472 -8.48 -9.16 -2.51
C ALA A 472 -7.57 -7.96 -2.24
N CYS A 473 -7.10 -7.83 -1.00
CA CYS A 473 -6.14 -6.82 -0.56
C CYS A 473 -5.10 -7.50 0.34
N GLY A 474 -4.02 -8.00 -0.27
CA GLY A 474 -3.08 -8.88 0.41
C GLY A 474 -3.78 -10.15 0.91
N ASP A 475 -3.69 -10.42 2.20
CA ASP A 475 -4.34 -11.57 2.85
C ASP A 475 -5.82 -11.33 3.21
N TRP A 476 -6.38 -10.17 2.85
CA TRP A 476 -7.72 -9.75 3.25
C TRP A 476 -8.68 -9.83 2.07
N LEU A 477 -9.90 -10.30 2.34
CA LEU A 477 -11.05 -10.00 1.49
C LEU A 477 -11.59 -8.64 1.91
N ILE A 478 -11.82 -7.78 0.93
CA ILE A 478 -12.48 -6.49 1.10
C ILE A 478 -13.81 -6.52 0.39
N VAL A 479 -14.84 -6.06 1.09
CA VAL A 479 -16.16 -5.79 0.51
C VAL A 479 -16.51 -4.33 0.76
N ILE A 480 -16.97 -3.66 -0.29
CA ILE A 480 -17.35 -2.26 -0.30
C ILE A 480 -18.79 -2.19 -0.76
N GLY A 481 -19.62 -1.41 -0.08
CA GLY A 481 -21.00 -1.20 -0.53
C GLY A 481 -21.85 -0.46 0.49
N PRO A 482 -23.14 -0.29 0.18
CA PRO A 482 -24.10 0.29 1.11
C PRO A 482 -24.24 -0.56 2.39
N PRO A 483 -24.35 0.08 3.55
CA PRO A 483 -24.58 -0.61 4.83
C PRO A 483 -25.87 -1.44 4.79
N ASN A 484 -25.82 -2.67 5.32
CA ASN A 484 -26.97 -3.61 5.31
C ASN A 484 -28.16 -3.13 6.20
N ASN A 485 -27.89 -2.36 7.26
CA ASN A 485 -28.88 -2.01 8.29
C ASN A 485 -29.18 -0.49 8.39
N SER A 486 -28.74 0.33 7.44
CA SER A 486 -28.88 1.78 7.52
C SER A 486 -29.67 2.33 6.34
N THR A 487 -30.59 3.26 6.65
CA THR A 487 -31.29 4.07 5.65
C THR A 487 -30.47 5.27 5.18
N ASP A 488 -29.23 5.43 5.68
CA ASP A 488 -28.34 6.49 5.21
C ASP A 488 -27.82 6.16 3.80
N GLU A 489 -28.58 6.60 2.81
CA GLU A 489 -28.32 6.36 1.39
C GLU A 489 -27.04 6.99 0.88
N LYS A 490 -26.34 7.79 1.71
CA LYS A 490 -25.24 8.67 1.31
C LYS A 490 -23.87 8.19 1.80
N VAL A 491 -23.73 6.95 2.24
CA VAL A 491 -22.46 6.39 2.72
C VAL A 491 -22.21 5.00 2.14
N VAL A 492 -20.96 4.71 1.83
CA VAL A 492 -20.45 3.36 1.59
C VAL A 492 -19.49 2.96 2.70
N GLU A 493 -19.55 1.69 3.06
CA GLU A 493 -18.69 1.09 4.07
C GLU A 493 -17.66 0.18 3.39
N ILE A 494 -16.44 0.19 3.93
CA ILE A 494 -15.37 -0.72 3.53
C ILE A 494 -15.15 -1.68 4.70
N HIS A 495 -15.42 -2.95 4.47
CA HIS A 495 -15.21 -4.02 5.44
C HIS A 495 -14.10 -4.96 5.00
N SER A 496 -13.35 -5.48 5.97
CA SER A 496 -12.29 -6.46 5.73
C SER A 496 -12.46 -7.71 6.56
N TRP A 497 -12.06 -8.85 5.99
CA TRP A 497 -11.99 -10.11 6.70
C TRP A 497 -10.78 -10.92 6.21
N ILE A 498 -10.06 -11.56 7.12
CA ILE A 498 -9.00 -12.51 6.79
C ILE A 498 -9.65 -13.89 6.77
N PRO A 499 -9.61 -14.64 5.66
CA PRO A 499 -10.07 -16.02 5.64
C PRO A 499 -9.17 -16.89 6.52
N ASN A 500 -9.58 -17.09 7.77
CA ASN A 500 -8.87 -17.90 8.76
C ASN A 500 -9.81 -18.72 9.67
N GLU A 501 -11.01 -18.22 9.96
CA GLU A 501 -11.98 -18.82 10.89
C GLU A 501 -13.41 -18.69 10.36
N GLN A 502 -14.27 -19.65 10.69
CA GLN A 502 -15.71 -19.62 10.39
C GLN A 502 -16.52 -19.48 11.69
N PRO A 503 -17.62 -18.71 11.70
CA PRO A 503 -18.16 -17.92 10.59
C PRO A 503 -17.29 -16.67 10.27
N PRO A 504 -17.41 -16.08 9.08
CA PRO A 504 -16.70 -14.85 8.71
C PRO A 504 -16.95 -13.72 9.71
N VAL A 505 -15.87 -13.05 10.14
CA VAL A 505 -15.95 -11.89 11.04
C VAL A 505 -15.42 -10.65 10.31
N TRP A 506 -16.35 -9.80 9.88
CA TRP A 506 -16.05 -8.59 9.13
C TRP A 506 -15.72 -7.42 10.06
N ASN A 507 -14.65 -6.69 9.74
CA ASN A 507 -14.23 -5.49 10.43
C ASN A 507 -14.46 -4.27 9.54
N LEU A 508 -15.20 -3.28 10.03
CA LEU A 508 -15.33 -1.97 9.39
C LEU A 508 -13.98 -1.24 9.47
N ILE A 509 -13.36 -0.94 8.33
CA ILE A 509 -12.06 -0.26 8.28
C ILE A 509 -12.16 1.21 7.84
N ALA A 510 -13.18 1.55 7.04
CA ALA A 510 -13.43 2.93 6.65
C ALA A 510 -14.87 3.14 6.16
N THR A 511 -15.30 4.39 6.16
CA THR A 511 -16.57 4.86 5.56
C THR A 511 -16.30 6.04 4.63
N ARG A 512 -17.11 6.17 3.58
CA ARG A 512 -17.00 7.28 2.63
C ARG A 512 -18.37 7.79 2.18
N PRO A 513 -18.51 9.10 1.92
CA PRO A 513 -19.71 9.62 1.28
C PRO A 513 -19.95 8.95 -0.08
N TYR A 514 -21.19 8.59 -0.35
CA TYR A 514 -21.63 7.93 -1.56
C TYR A 514 -22.80 8.71 -2.16
N LYS A 515 -22.71 9.02 -3.45
CA LYS A 515 -23.78 9.72 -4.18
C LYS A 515 -24.01 9.18 -5.59
N ASP A 516 -23.18 8.23 -6.03
CA ASP A 516 -23.31 7.61 -7.35
C ASP A 516 -24.14 6.32 -7.24
N TYR A 517 -24.45 5.74 -8.38
CA TYR A 517 -25.10 4.45 -8.54
C TYR A 517 -24.09 3.29 -8.67
N GLU A 518 -22.84 3.60 -9.00
CA GLU A 518 -21.81 2.63 -9.32
C GLU A 518 -20.55 2.86 -8.47
N ILE A 519 -19.99 1.78 -7.92
CA ILE A 519 -18.71 1.81 -7.21
C ILE A 519 -17.63 1.23 -8.11
N ILE A 520 -16.61 2.03 -8.41
CA ILE A 520 -15.42 1.56 -9.10
C ILE A 520 -14.30 1.39 -8.08
N CYS A 521 -13.81 0.16 -7.96
CA CYS A 521 -12.75 -0.20 -7.02
C CYS A 521 -11.67 -1.05 -7.68
N ALA A 522 -10.41 -0.64 -7.44
CA ALA A 522 -9.22 -1.38 -7.80
C ALA A 522 -8.28 -1.48 -6.59
N VAL A 523 -7.51 -2.56 -6.50
CA VAL A 523 -6.47 -2.71 -5.47
C VAL A 523 -5.12 -2.80 -6.17
N MET A 524 -4.20 -1.90 -5.81
CA MET A 524 -2.82 -1.92 -6.31
C MET A 524 -1.88 -2.42 -5.21
N GLY A 525 -1.36 -3.64 -5.41
CA GLY A 525 -0.30 -4.24 -4.61
C GLY A 525 1.06 -4.04 -5.28
N CYS A 526 1.90 -3.15 -4.73
CA CYS A 526 3.18 -2.79 -5.34
C CYS A 526 4.37 -2.85 -4.37
#